data_AF-A0A9E3FD25-F1
#
_entry.id   AF-A0A9E3FD25-F1
#
_cell.length_a   1.000
_cell.length_b   1.000
_cell.length_c   1.000
_cell.angle_alpha   90.00
_cell.angle_beta   90.00
_cell.angle_gamma   90.00
#
_symmetry.space_group_name_H-M   'P 1'
#
loop_
_entity.id
_entity.type
_entity.pdbx_description
1 polymer ?
#
loop_
_entity_poly.entity_id
_entity_poly.type
_entity_poly.pdbx_seq_one_letter_code
_entity_poly.pdbx_strand_id
1 'polypeptide(L)'
;MVNKIENSSSRQKLPSGTETHIRKILSTLPKEHLRGLERLRLVDSISDPRLRNTQVKQTHLPGIYHPRQGSQPAWIEIALDVLLPKDAPIHKRLIPRLSFKANMAAVIFSLVGQHHYLTLRHSVKKGQLESSIRAYTERHLKNWNEKEHTFRARLFKPLQPTFERWAKSLQRKAKKGGQAS
;
A
#
# COMPACT_ATOMS: atom_id res chain seq x y z
N MET A 1 -16.29 8.64 -4.49
CA MET A 1 -15.44 9.06 -3.34
C MET A 1 -15.68 8.04 -2.25
N VAL A 2 -14.61 7.57 -1.59
CA VAL A 2 -14.76 6.64 -0.45
C VAL A 2 -15.30 7.44 0.72
N ASN A 3 -16.51 7.13 1.14
CA ASN A 3 -17.25 7.93 2.10
C ASN A 3 -16.87 7.57 3.54
N LYS A 4 -16.44 6.33 3.79
CA LYS A 4 -16.17 5.82 5.13
C LYS A 4 -14.86 5.06 5.23
N ILE A 5 -14.07 5.35 6.26
CA ILE A 5 -12.92 4.56 6.67
C ILE A 5 -13.29 3.92 8.01
N GLU A 6 -13.39 2.60 8.05
CA GLU A 6 -13.77 1.83 9.23
C GLU A 6 -12.54 1.14 9.81
N ASN A 7 -12.30 1.29 11.11
CA ASN A 7 -11.30 0.50 11.81
C ASN A 7 -11.99 -0.60 12.61
N SER A 8 -11.93 -1.84 12.12
CA SER A 8 -12.44 -3.04 12.81
C SER A 8 -11.31 -3.92 13.37
N SER A 9 -10.08 -3.40 13.42
CA SER A 9 -8.96 -4.15 13.99
C SER A 9 -8.98 -4.11 15.51
N SER A 10 -8.62 -5.24 16.14
CA SER A 10 -8.37 -5.36 17.58
C SER A 10 -7.10 -4.60 18.02
N ARG A 11 -6.33 -4.07 17.05
CA ARG A 11 -5.09 -3.35 17.31
C ARG A 11 -5.36 -2.01 17.99
N GLN A 12 -4.92 -1.91 19.24
CA GLN A 12 -5.08 -0.73 20.08
C GLN A 12 -4.23 0.48 19.65
N LYS A 13 -3.14 0.29 18.88
CA LYS A 13 -2.25 1.37 18.41
C LYS A 13 -1.87 1.22 16.95
N LEU A 14 -2.63 1.87 16.06
CA LEU A 14 -2.18 2.17 14.70
C LEU A 14 -1.13 3.29 14.71
N PRO A 15 -0.24 3.36 13.71
CA PRO A 15 0.58 4.55 13.51
C PRO A 15 -0.30 5.81 13.48
N SER A 16 0.16 6.87 14.12
CA SER A 16 -0.59 8.12 14.20
C SER A 16 -0.90 8.67 12.80
N GLY A 17 -2.12 9.18 12.62
CA GLY A 17 -2.56 9.74 11.34
C GLY A 17 -2.77 8.71 10.22
N THR A 18 -2.94 7.42 10.55
CA THR A 18 -3.22 6.37 9.53
C THR A 18 -4.44 6.73 8.68
N GLU A 19 -5.54 7.17 9.29
CA GLU A 19 -6.74 7.57 8.55
C GLU A 19 -6.47 8.78 7.64
N THR A 20 -5.84 9.82 8.16
CA THR A 20 -5.43 11.00 7.38
C THR A 20 -4.56 10.59 6.19
N HIS A 21 -3.67 9.64 6.40
CA HIS A 21 -2.79 9.12 5.36
C HIS A 21 -3.56 8.37 4.27
N ILE A 22 -4.50 7.51 4.67
CA ILE A 22 -5.41 6.82 3.74
C ILE A 22 -6.20 7.84 2.92
N ARG A 23 -6.77 8.87 3.56
CA ARG A 23 -7.49 9.96 2.86
C ARG A 23 -6.58 10.69 1.87
N LYS A 24 -5.34 10.97 2.26
CA LYS A 24 -4.34 11.59 1.38
C LYS A 24 -4.04 10.70 0.18
N ILE A 25 -3.80 9.40 0.38
CA ILE A 25 -3.59 8.44 -0.72
C ILE A 25 -4.79 8.44 -1.66
N LEU A 26 -6.00 8.29 -1.14
CA LEU A 26 -7.22 8.28 -1.95
C LEU A 26 -7.42 9.58 -2.74
N SER A 27 -7.06 10.74 -2.17
CA SER A 27 -7.15 12.03 -2.87
C SER A 27 -6.22 12.17 -4.08
N THR A 28 -5.19 11.32 -4.18
CA THR A 28 -4.29 11.30 -5.35
C THR A 28 -4.86 10.57 -6.56
N LEU A 29 -5.96 9.85 -6.38
CA LEU A 29 -6.61 9.07 -7.41
C LEU A 29 -7.72 9.88 -8.11
N PRO A 30 -7.98 9.63 -9.40
CA PRO A 30 -9.13 10.21 -10.09
C PRO A 30 -10.45 9.86 -9.37
N LYS A 31 -11.36 10.83 -9.26
CA LYS A 31 -12.62 10.65 -8.52
C LYS A 31 -13.50 9.57 -9.14
N GLU A 32 -13.38 9.40 -10.45
CA GLU A 32 -14.08 8.43 -11.28
C GLU A 32 -13.68 7.01 -10.88
N HIS A 33 -12.41 6.78 -10.54
CA HIS A 33 -11.90 5.47 -10.13
C HIS A 33 -12.38 5.06 -8.74
N LEU A 34 -12.88 6.02 -7.96
CA LEU A 34 -13.47 5.82 -6.64
C LEU A 34 -15.00 5.83 -6.68
N ARG A 35 -15.61 5.86 -7.87
CA ARG A 35 -17.05 5.92 -8.03
C ARG A 35 -17.67 4.56 -7.76
N GLY A 36 -18.56 4.49 -6.78
CA GLY A 36 -19.22 3.25 -6.37
C GLY A 36 -18.46 2.45 -5.31
N LEU A 37 -17.27 2.90 -4.90
CA LEU A 37 -16.55 2.39 -3.73
C LEU A 37 -17.01 3.15 -2.48
N GLU A 38 -17.74 2.47 -1.59
CA GLU A 38 -18.37 3.10 -0.43
C GLU A 38 -17.39 3.25 0.74
N ARG A 39 -16.72 2.16 1.11
CA ARG A 39 -15.92 2.09 2.33
C ARG A 39 -14.60 1.37 2.17
N LEU A 40 -13.65 1.74 3.03
CA LEU A 40 -12.40 1.05 3.28
C LEU A 40 -12.37 0.59 4.73
N ARG A 41 -12.19 -0.71 4.94
CA ARG A 41 -12.17 -1.32 6.27
C ARG A 41 -10.78 -1.85 6.61
N LEU A 42 -10.28 -1.49 7.78
CA LEU A 42 -9.05 -2.03 8.35
C LEU A 42 -9.40 -3.19 9.27
N VAL A 43 -8.78 -4.34 9.03
CA VAL A 43 -8.96 -5.58 9.80
C VAL A 43 -7.60 -6.13 10.21
N ASP A 44 -7.53 -6.99 11.22
CA ASP A 44 -6.27 -7.65 11.59
C ASP A 44 -5.83 -8.64 10.49
N SER A 45 -6.75 -9.53 10.10
CA SER A 45 -6.58 -10.51 9.02
C SER A 45 -7.86 -10.62 8.19
N ILE A 46 -7.74 -11.10 6.95
CA ILE A 46 -8.89 -11.30 6.06
C ILE A 46 -9.51 -12.65 6.35
N SER A 47 -10.81 -12.66 6.58
CA SER A 47 -11.61 -13.88 6.69
C SER A 47 -12.72 -13.85 5.64
N ASP A 48 -12.41 -14.36 4.45
CA ASP A 48 -13.39 -14.47 3.35
C ASP A 48 -13.66 -15.96 3.04
N PRO A 49 -14.93 -16.41 3.06
CA PRO A 49 -15.31 -17.77 2.67
C PRO A 49 -14.79 -18.21 1.30
N ARG A 50 -14.66 -17.28 0.33
CA ARG A 50 -14.17 -17.55 -1.04
C ARG A 50 -12.72 -17.99 -1.08
N LEU A 51 -11.94 -17.64 -0.06
CA LEU A 51 -10.51 -17.95 0.02
C LEU A 51 -10.23 -19.28 0.71
N ARG A 52 -11.24 -19.95 1.30
CA ARG A 52 -11.05 -21.19 2.06
C ARG A 52 -10.49 -22.35 1.23
N ASN A 53 -10.77 -22.35 -0.08
CA ASN A 53 -10.36 -23.42 -1.00
C ASN A 53 -9.15 -23.04 -1.86
N THR A 54 -8.58 -21.86 -1.65
CA THR A 54 -7.43 -21.37 -2.41
C THR A 54 -6.15 -21.67 -1.63
N GLN A 55 -5.09 -22.12 -2.32
CA GLN A 55 -3.77 -22.38 -1.71
C GLN A 55 -3.12 -21.12 -1.07
N VAL A 56 -3.69 -19.94 -1.32
CA VAL A 56 -3.29 -18.69 -0.68
C VAL A 56 -3.82 -18.69 0.74
N LYS A 57 -2.93 -18.95 1.71
CA LYS A 57 -3.23 -18.82 3.13
C LYS A 57 -3.79 -17.42 3.40
N GLN A 58 -5.01 -17.36 3.96
CA GLN A 58 -5.74 -16.13 4.29
C GLN A 58 -4.90 -15.14 5.12
N THR A 59 -3.92 -15.64 5.86
CA THR A 59 -2.98 -14.89 6.70
C THR A 59 -1.96 -14.04 5.93
N HIS A 60 -1.75 -14.24 4.63
CA HIS A 60 -0.74 -13.50 3.85
C HIS A 60 -1.31 -12.47 2.89
N LEU A 61 -2.63 -12.36 2.77
CA LEU A 61 -3.26 -11.41 1.85
C LEU A 61 -3.29 -10.01 2.47
N PRO A 62 -2.67 -9.01 1.83
CA PRO A 62 -2.60 -7.66 2.40
C PRO A 62 -3.91 -6.88 2.26
N GLY A 63 -4.81 -7.31 1.39
CA GLY A 63 -6.12 -6.71 1.20
C GLY A 63 -7.00 -7.53 0.25
N ILE A 64 -8.31 -7.27 0.29
CA ILE A 64 -9.29 -7.88 -0.61
C ILE A 64 -10.29 -6.84 -1.09
N TYR A 65 -10.67 -6.96 -2.37
CA TYR A 65 -11.72 -6.17 -2.99
C TYR A 65 -13.04 -6.95 -3.00
N HIS A 66 -14.09 -6.31 -2.50
CA HIS A 66 -15.45 -6.83 -2.50
C HIS A 66 -16.28 -6.12 -3.58
N PRO A 67 -16.61 -6.80 -4.70
CA PRO A 67 -17.45 -6.21 -5.74
C PRO A 67 -18.86 -5.97 -5.24
N ARG A 68 -19.59 -5.06 -5.90
CA ARG A 68 -21.00 -4.78 -5.60
C ARG A 68 -21.83 -6.07 -5.74
N GLN A 69 -22.60 -6.40 -4.72
CA GLN A 69 -23.51 -7.55 -4.73
C GLN A 69 -24.91 -7.13 -4.32
N GLY A 70 -25.83 -7.11 -5.29
CA GLY A 70 -27.21 -6.67 -5.09
C GLY A 70 -27.27 -5.24 -4.54
N SER A 71 -27.80 -5.10 -3.32
CA SER A 71 -27.91 -3.83 -2.58
C SER A 71 -26.63 -3.41 -1.86
N GLN A 72 -25.67 -4.32 -1.65
CA GLN A 72 -24.42 -3.99 -0.99
C GLN A 72 -23.45 -3.33 -1.98
N PRO A 73 -23.02 -2.08 -1.75
CA PRO A 73 -22.08 -1.39 -2.63
C PRO A 73 -20.68 -2.02 -2.54
N ALA A 74 -19.80 -1.65 -3.47
CA ALA A 74 -18.45 -2.16 -3.49
C ALA A 74 -17.61 -1.56 -2.34
N TRP A 75 -16.71 -2.36 -1.78
CA TRP A 75 -15.85 -1.94 -0.67
C TRP A 75 -14.54 -2.71 -0.65
N ILE A 76 -13.59 -2.26 0.17
CA ILE A 76 -12.24 -2.86 0.26
C ILE A 76 -11.86 -3.13 1.72
N GLU A 77 -11.14 -4.23 1.93
CA GLU A 77 -10.53 -4.59 3.22
C GLU A 77 -9.01 -4.60 3.12
N ILE A 78 -8.35 -4.15 4.19
CA ILE A 78 -6.89 -4.15 4.31
C ILE A 78 -6.50 -4.87 5.60
N ALA A 79 -5.66 -5.90 5.47
CA ALA A 79 -5.14 -6.67 6.59
C ALA A 79 -3.91 -5.97 7.19
N LEU A 80 -4.03 -5.57 8.45
CA LEU A 80 -2.97 -4.85 9.15
C LEU A 80 -1.85 -5.77 9.64
N ASP A 81 -2.11 -7.05 9.87
CA ASP A 81 -1.07 -7.96 10.36
C ASP A 81 -0.04 -8.29 9.29
N VAL A 82 -0.43 -8.25 8.00
CA VAL A 82 0.52 -8.36 6.87
C VAL A 82 1.37 -7.09 6.75
N LEU A 83 0.77 -5.91 6.98
CA LEU A 83 1.47 -4.63 6.87
C LEU A 83 2.34 -4.31 8.10
N LEU A 84 1.95 -4.80 9.26
CA LEU A 84 2.60 -4.54 10.54
C LEU A 84 2.62 -5.84 11.38
N PRO A 85 3.49 -6.81 11.08
CA PRO A 85 3.51 -8.09 11.80
C PRO A 85 3.68 -7.88 13.32
N LYS A 86 2.73 -8.39 14.11
CA LYS A 86 2.75 -8.32 15.57
C LYS A 86 3.77 -9.29 16.16
N ASP A 87 3.95 -10.46 15.55
CA ASP A 87 4.73 -11.55 16.13
C ASP A 87 6.24 -11.45 15.86
N ALA A 88 6.69 -10.40 15.18
CA ALA A 88 8.09 -10.19 14.88
C ALA A 88 8.87 -9.59 16.08
N PRO A 89 10.16 -9.92 16.29
CA PRO A 89 11.03 -9.24 17.25
C PRO A 89 11.08 -7.72 17.01
N ILE A 90 11.33 -6.92 18.06
CA ILE A 90 11.29 -5.43 18.01
C ILE A 90 12.13 -4.85 16.85
N HIS A 91 13.32 -5.40 16.60
CA HIS A 91 14.19 -4.96 15.50
C HIS A 91 13.62 -5.28 14.10
N LYS A 92 12.87 -6.39 13.96
CA LYS A 92 12.15 -6.74 12.73
C LYS A 92 10.84 -5.96 12.56
N ARG A 93 10.33 -5.32 13.62
CA ARG A 93 9.15 -4.43 13.56
C ARG A 93 9.46 -3.03 13.03
N LEU A 94 10.73 -2.60 13.04
CA LEU A 94 11.08 -1.23 12.65
C LEU A 94 10.92 -1.00 11.14
N ILE A 95 11.41 -1.92 10.32
CA ILE A 95 11.35 -1.82 8.85
C ILE A 95 9.88 -1.74 8.37
N PRO A 96 8.96 -2.64 8.77
CA PRO A 96 7.54 -2.54 8.40
C PRO A 96 6.88 -1.24 8.85
N ARG A 97 7.27 -0.68 10.01
CA ARG A 97 6.74 0.61 10.47
C ARG A 97 7.19 1.78 9.60
N LEU A 98 8.43 1.74 9.12
CA LEU A 98 8.98 2.76 8.22
C LEU A 98 8.37 2.67 6.81
N SER A 99 8.14 1.46 6.31
CA SER A 99 7.54 1.22 4.99
C SER A 99 6.00 1.19 5.01
N PHE A 100 5.37 1.24 6.19
CA PHE A 100 3.91 1.13 6.38
C PHE A 100 3.12 2.03 5.42
N LYS A 101 3.53 3.29 5.29
CA LYS A 101 2.89 4.29 4.43
C LYS A 101 2.92 3.88 2.95
N ALA A 102 4.10 3.46 2.47
CA ALA A 102 4.29 3.05 1.09
C ALA A 102 3.54 1.73 0.78
N ASN A 103 3.60 0.76 1.71
CA ASN A 103 2.88 -0.50 1.56
C ASN A 103 1.36 -0.29 1.58
N MET A 104 0.86 0.58 2.48
CA MET A 104 -0.55 0.97 2.52
C MET A 104 -1.00 1.61 1.20
N ALA A 105 -0.19 2.52 0.63
CA ALA A 105 -0.46 3.12 -0.66
C ALA A 105 -0.51 2.08 -1.79
N ALA A 106 0.46 1.17 -1.84
CA ALA A 106 0.49 0.09 -2.84
C ALA A 106 -0.75 -0.80 -2.76
N VAL A 107 -1.18 -1.19 -1.56
CA VAL A 107 -2.39 -1.99 -1.36
C VAL A 107 -3.64 -1.23 -1.81
N ILE A 108 -3.79 0.03 -1.40
CA ILE A 108 -4.94 0.85 -1.81
C ILE A 108 -4.98 1.01 -3.33
N PHE A 109 -3.85 1.30 -3.98
CA PHE A 109 -3.81 1.45 -5.44
C PHE A 109 -4.12 0.15 -6.17
N SER A 110 -3.65 -0.99 -5.67
CA SER A 110 -3.99 -2.31 -6.23
C SER A 110 -5.49 -2.60 -6.10
N LEU A 111 -6.08 -2.39 -4.92
CA LEU A 111 -7.50 -2.63 -4.67
C LEU A 111 -8.42 -1.68 -5.45
N VAL A 112 -8.05 -0.39 -5.56
CA VAL A 112 -8.79 0.55 -6.41
C VAL A 112 -8.60 0.20 -7.89
N GLY A 113 -7.43 -0.28 -8.30
CA GLY A 113 -7.20 -0.81 -9.65
C GLY A 113 -8.14 -1.97 -9.96
N GLN A 114 -8.27 -2.94 -9.04
CA GLN A 114 -9.24 -4.03 -9.15
C GLN A 114 -10.66 -3.49 -9.30
N HIS A 115 -11.08 -2.55 -8.46
CA HIS A 115 -12.39 -1.92 -8.57
C HIS A 115 -12.60 -1.25 -9.93
N HIS A 116 -11.64 -0.45 -10.40
CA HIS A 116 -11.73 0.25 -11.67
C HIS A 116 -11.85 -0.71 -12.86
N TYR A 117 -11.00 -1.74 -12.95
CA TYR A 117 -11.01 -2.67 -14.08
C TYR A 117 -12.13 -3.72 -14.02
N LEU A 118 -12.61 -4.08 -12.83
CA LEU A 118 -13.70 -5.05 -12.69
C LEU A 118 -15.09 -4.40 -12.75
N THR A 119 -15.23 -3.17 -12.26
CA THR A 119 -16.54 -2.52 -12.12
C THR A 119 -16.79 -1.41 -13.12
N LEU A 120 -15.78 -0.62 -13.47
CA LEU A 120 -15.96 0.61 -14.25
C LEU A 120 -15.51 0.45 -15.70
N ARG A 121 -14.46 -0.33 -15.93
CA ARG A 121 -13.83 -0.49 -17.24
C ARG A 121 -13.95 -1.92 -17.73
N HIS A 122 -15.01 -2.22 -18.46
CA HIS A 122 -15.26 -3.55 -19.04
C HIS A 122 -14.44 -3.88 -20.29
N SER A 123 -13.53 -2.99 -20.72
CA SER A 123 -12.76 -3.14 -21.96
C SER A 123 -11.57 -4.09 -21.84
N VAL A 124 -11.22 -4.57 -20.64
CA VAL A 124 -10.00 -5.37 -20.41
C VAL A 124 -10.36 -6.85 -20.37
N LYS A 125 -9.66 -7.64 -21.21
CA LYS A 125 -9.83 -9.10 -21.24
C LYS A 125 -9.34 -9.72 -19.94
N LYS A 126 -9.99 -10.80 -19.49
CA LYS A 126 -9.67 -11.47 -18.21
C LYS A 126 -8.18 -11.81 -18.04
N GLY A 127 -7.52 -12.29 -19.10
CA GLY A 127 -6.09 -12.61 -19.08
C GLY A 127 -5.14 -11.40 -18.95
N GLN A 128 -5.63 -10.17 -19.16
CA GLN A 128 -4.84 -8.93 -19.05
C GLN A 128 -5.19 -8.11 -17.80
N LEU A 129 -6.10 -8.60 -16.96
CA LEU A 129 -6.54 -7.86 -15.78
C LEU A 129 -5.39 -7.64 -14.80
N GLU A 130 -4.66 -8.69 -14.46
CA GLU A 130 -3.57 -8.61 -13.48
C GLU A 130 -2.46 -7.66 -13.94
N SER A 131 -2.04 -7.76 -15.21
CA SER A 131 -1.04 -6.85 -15.77
C SER A 131 -1.53 -5.40 -15.80
N SER A 132 -2.80 -5.17 -16.12
CA SER A 132 -3.41 -3.83 -16.11
C SER A 132 -3.49 -3.25 -14.70
N ILE A 133 -3.89 -4.06 -13.71
CA ILE A 133 -3.94 -3.65 -12.29
C ILE A 133 -2.53 -3.36 -11.78
N ARG A 134 -1.53 -4.16 -12.16
CA ARG A 134 -0.14 -3.95 -11.80
C ARG A 134 0.40 -2.63 -12.37
N ALA A 135 0.23 -2.41 -13.67
CA ALA A 135 0.66 -1.18 -14.34
C ALA A 135 -0.02 0.06 -13.73
N TYR A 136 -1.31 -0.05 -13.39
CA TYR A 136 -2.05 0.98 -12.68
C TYR A 136 -1.44 1.29 -11.31
N THR A 137 -1.17 0.24 -10.54
CA THR A 137 -0.57 0.35 -9.20
C THR A 137 0.80 1.03 -9.27
N GLU A 138 1.67 0.56 -10.16
CA GLU A 138 3.02 1.10 -10.35
C GLU A 138 2.99 2.58 -10.76
N ARG A 139 2.11 2.96 -11.68
CA ARG A 139 1.94 4.36 -12.11
C ARG A 139 1.52 5.26 -10.96
N HIS A 140 0.49 4.88 -10.21
CA HIS A 140 0.00 5.69 -9.10
C HIS A 140 0.97 5.73 -7.92
N LEU A 141 1.67 4.62 -7.66
CA LEU A 141 2.71 4.57 -6.63
C LEU A 141 3.89 5.47 -6.97
N LYS A 142 4.34 5.48 -8.23
CA LYS A 142 5.38 6.42 -8.69
C LYS A 142 4.96 7.88 -8.48
N ASN A 143 3.77 8.25 -8.96
CA ASN A 143 3.24 9.61 -8.83
C ASN A 143 3.08 10.02 -7.35
N TRP A 144 2.65 9.10 -6.50
CA TRP A 144 2.50 9.34 -5.07
C TRP A 144 3.87 9.53 -4.39
N ASN A 145 4.84 8.67 -4.71
CA ASN A 145 6.21 8.79 -4.21
C ASN A 145 6.84 10.12 -4.63
N GLU A 146 6.70 10.55 -5.88
CA GLU A 146 7.22 11.83 -6.35
C GLU A 146 6.65 13.01 -5.55
N LYS A 147 5.35 12.98 -5.22
CA LYS A 147 4.70 14.02 -4.39
C LYS A 147 5.18 14.00 -2.93
N GLU A 148 5.33 12.82 -2.32
CA GLU A 148 5.82 12.69 -0.94
C GLU A 148 7.31 13.06 -0.81
N HIS A 149 8.13 12.64 -1.78
CA HIS A 149 9.56 12.89 -1.80
C HIS A 149 9.91 14.31 -2.23
N THR A 150 9.06 15.04 -2.96
CA THR A 150 9.30 16.48 -3.22
C THR A 150 9.33 17.28 -1.92
N PHE A 151 8.49 16.93 -0.94
CA PHE A 151 8.47 17.58 0.37
C PHE A 151 9.73 17.25 1.19
N ARG A 152 10.15 15.98 1.21
CA ARG A 152 11.40 15.56 1.87
C ARG A 152 12.65 16.10 1.16
N ALA A 153 12.67 16.10 -0.17
CA ALA A 153 13.75 16.66 -0.96
C ALA A 153 13.90 18.17 -0.67
N ARG A 154 12.81 18.92 -0.50
CA ARG A 154 12.89 20.32 -0.05
C ARG A 154 13.50 20.47 1.35
N LEU A 155 13.22 19.55 2.28
CA LEU A 155 13.78 19.57 3.64
C LEU A 155 15.26 19.13 3.69
N PHE A 156 15.66 18.17 2.84
CA PHE A 156 17.02 17.62 2.80
C PHE A 156 17.94 18.27 1.76
N LYS A 157 17.43 19.15 0.89
CA LYS A 157 18.22 19.98 -0.04
C LYS A 157 19.47 20.61 0.60
N PRO A 158 19.42 21.23 1.80
CA PRO A 158 20.62 21.78 2.44
C PRO A 158 21.61 20.73 2.96
N LEU A 159 21.17 19.48 3.18
CA LEU A 159 21.98 18.38 3.73
C LEU A 159 22.40 17.34 2.67
N GLN A 160 21.89 17.43 1.44
CA GLN A 160 22.32 16.60 0.31
C GLN A 160 23.85 16.51 0.15
N PRO A 161 24.64 17.61 0.24
CA PRO A 161 26.08 17.50 0.04
C PRO A 161 26.79 16.68 1.14
N THR A 162 26.26 16.64 2.37
CA THR A 162 26.86 15.84 3.45
C THR A 162 26.49 14.37 3.33
N PHE A 163 25.25 14.05 2.96
CA PHE A 163 24.84 12.67 2.68
C PHE A 163 25.58 12.07 1.49
N GLU A 164 25.82 12.83 0.43
CA GLU A 164 26.63 12.37 -0.71
C GLU A 164 28.09 12.12 -0.33
N ARG A 165 28.68 12.97 0.53
CA ARG A 165 30.04 12.75 1.08
C ARG A 165 30.10 11.49 1.93
N TRP A 166 29.08 11.23 2.74
CA TRP A 166 28.98 10.01 3.56
C TRP A 166 28.73 8.75 2.72
N ALA A 167 27.86 8.82 1.71
CA ALA A 167 27.61 7.72 0.77
C ALA A 167 28.87 7.37 -0.04
N LYS A 168 29.63 8.38 -0.51
CA LYS A 168 30.94 8.17 -1.18
C LYS A 168 31.97 7.56 -0.24
N SER A 169 31.98 7.95 1.04
CA SER A 169 32.88 7.36 2.04
C SER A 169 32.53 5.90 2.35
N LEU A 170 31.25 5.58 2.47
CA LEU A 170 30.74 4.22 2.68
C LEU A 170 31.01 3.32 1.45
N GLN A 171 30.78 3.82 0.23
CA GLN A 171 31.10 3.09 -1.00
C GLN A 171 32.61 2.87 -1.17
N ARG A 172 33.45 3.85 -0.80
CA ARG A 172 34.93 3.69 -0.79
C ARG A 172 35.39 2.66 0.24
N LYS A 173 34.76 2.60 1.41
CA LYS A 173 35.04 1.57 2.43
C LYS A 173 34.58 0.18 1.97
N ALA A 174 33.40 0.07 1.36
CA ALA A 174 32.89 -1.20 0.81
C ALA A 174 33.76 -1.72 -0.35
N LYS A 175 34.23 -0.84 -1.25
CA LYS A 175 35.16 -1.22 -2.33
C LYS A 175 36.54 -1.66 -1.81
N LYS A 176 37.03 -1.06 -0.71
CA LYS A 176 38.30 -1.45 -0.08
C LYS A 176 38.20 -2.74 0.74
N GLY A 177 37.03 -3.03 1.33
CA GLY A 177 36.79 -4.28 2.08
C GLY A 177 36.49 -5.51 1.21
N GLY A 178 36.16 -5.33 -0.08
CA GLY A 178 35.89 -6.41 -1.03
C GLY A 178 37.10 -6.90 -1.85
N GLN A 179 38.31 -6.44 -1.52
CA GLN A 179 39.58 -6.86 -2.16
C GLN A 179 40.55 -7.55 -1.19
N ALA A 180 40.04 -8.09 -0.08
CA ALA A 180 40.79 -8.98 0.80
C ALA A 180 40.07 -10.33 0.89
N SER A 181 40.19 -11.11 -0.19
CA SER A 181 40.00 -12.56 -0.24
C SER A 181 40.82 -13.08 -1.41
#